data_AF-A0A947ZSQ0-F1
#
_entry.id   AF-A0A947ZSQ0-F1
#
_cell.length_a   1.000
_cell.length_b   1.000
_cell.length_c   1.000
_cell.angle_alpha   90.00
_cell.angle_beta   90.00
_cell.angle_gamma   90.00
#
_symmetry.space_group_name_H-M   'P 1'
#
loop_
_entity.id
_entity.type
_entity.pdbx_description
1 polymer ?
#
loop_
_entity_poly.entity_id
_entity_poly.type
_entity_poly.pdbx_seq_one_letter_code
_entity_poly.pdbx_strand_id
1 'polypeptide(L)'
;VYYQLEKYWKVFLLTARGVSPRQIGYSIQSHEFYVNQMIPASRKRTPQQYLWAMDQIYRTEYALKSGRGEPRTLVQKLIYKLSS
;
A
#
# COMPACT_ATOMS: atom_id res chain seq x y z
N VAL A 1 3.86 1.81 6.56
CA VAL A 1 3.39 2.41 5.28
C VAL A 1 3.38 1.39 4.15
N TYR A 2 4.51 0.73 3.84
CA TYR A 2 4.60 -0.32 2.80
C TYR A 2 3.54 -1.44 2.94
N TYR A 3 3.54 -2.14 4.07
CA TYR A 3 2.60 -3.26 4.32
C TYR A 3 1.12 -2.86 4.22
N GLN A 4 0.78 -1.62 4.57
CA GLN A 4 -0.60 -1.15 4.50
C GLN A 4 -1.01 -0.87 3.06
N LEU A 5 -0.12 -0.27 2.26
CA LEU A 5 -0.39 0.01 0.85
C LEU A 5 -0.51 -1.29 0.03
N GLU A 6 0.33 -2.29 0.33
CA GLU A 6 0.24 -3.62 -0.26
C GLU A 6 -1.08 -4.33 0.08
N LYS A 7 -1.53 -4.23 1.34
CA LYS A 7 -2.84 -4.77 1.75
C LYS A 7 -3.99 -4.12 0.99
N TYR A 8 -4.00 -2.79 0.87
CA TYR A 8 -5.03 -2.09 0.08
C TYR A 8 -4.98 -2.49 -1.41
N TRP A 9 -3.79 -2.68 -1.98
CA TRP A 9 -3.66 -3.14 -3.36
C TRP A 9 -4.22 -4.55 -3.56
N LYS A 10 -3.89 -5.48 -2.65
CA LYS A 10 -4.44 -6.85 -2.66
C LYS A 10 -5.97 -6.86 -2.52
N VAL A 11 -6.51 -6.05 -1.60
CA VAL A 11 -7.96 -5.89 -1.43
C VAL A 11 -8.59 -5.38 -2.73
N PHE A 12 -8.05 -4.32 -3.33
CA PHE A 12 -8.55 -3.77 -4.60
C PHE A 12 -8.63 -4.84 -5.69
N LEU A 13 -7.52 -5.58 -5.92
CA LEU A 13 -7.43 -6.61 -6.95
C LEU A 13 -8.40 -7.77 -6.71
N LEU A 14 -8.50 -8.27 -5.48
CA LEU A 14 -9.34 -9.42 -5.16
C LEU A 14 -10.82 -9.06 -5.16
N THR A 15 -11.18 -7.86 -4.68
CA THR A 15 -12.55 -7.36 -4.78
C THR A 15 -12.96 -7.16 -6.24
N ALA A 16 -12.08 -6.66 -7.10
CA ALA A 16 -12.36 -6.52 -8.54
C ALA A 16 -12.57 -7.89 -9.24
N ARG A 17 -12.01 -8.97 -8.68
CA ARG A 17 -12.20 -10.36 -9.13
C ARG A 17 -13.43 -11.04 -8.52
N GLY A 18 -14.22 -10.34 -7.71
CA GLY A 18 -15.41 -10.89 -7.04
C GLY A 18 -15.11 -11.83 -5.87
N VAL A 19 -13.90 -11.80 -5.30
CA VAL A 19 -13.53 -12.63 -4.15
C VAL A 19 -14.24 -12.10 -2.89
N SER A 20 -14.80 -13.00 -2.08
CA SER A 20 -15.53 -12.62 -0.87
C SER A 20 -14.60 -11.95 0.17
N PRO A 21 -15.08 -10.97 0.96
CA PRO A 21 -14.29 -10.31 2.00
C PRO A 21 -13.64 -11.29 3.00
N ARG A 22 -14.32 -12.37 3.35
CA ARG A 22 -13.78 -13.45 4.18
C ARG A 22 -12.54 -14.12 3.56
N GLN A 23 -12.61 -14.48 2.28
CA GLN A 23 -11.48 -15.07 1.56
C GLN A 23 -10.32 -14.09 1.39
N ILE A 24 -10.62 -12.81 1.12
CA ILE A 24 -9.61 -11.75 1.10
C ILE A 24 -8.92 -11.66 2.48
N GLY A 25 -9.68 -11.76 3.57
CA GLY A 25 -9.15 -11.76 4.94
C GLY A 25 -8.08 -12.83 5.18
N TYR A 26 -8.30 -14.05 4.67
CA TYR A 26 -7.28 -15.10 4.73
C TYR A 26 -6.00 -14.73 3.96
N SER A 27 -6.12 -14.09 2.80
CA SER A 27 -4.97 -13.72 1.97
C SER A 27 -4.10 -12.60 2.56
N ILE A 28 -4.70 -11.69 3.34
CA ILE A 28 -4.00 -10.53 3.94
C ILE A 28 -3.82 -10.64 5.46
N GLN A 29 -4.14 -11.81 6.03
CA GLN A 29 -4.12 -12.08 7.47
C GLN A 29 -4.88 -11.01 8.26
N SER A 30 -6.13 -10.78 7.88
CA SER A 30 -7.01 -9.77 8.49
C SER A 30 -8.41 -10.33 8.71
N HIS A 31 -9.07 -9.91 9.79
CA HIS A 31 -10.48 -10.25 10.00
C HIS A 31 -11.35 -9.60 8.91
N GLU A 32 -12.44 -10.28 8.55
CA GLU A 32 -13.40 -9.84 7.52
C GLU A 32 -13.93 -8.43 7.78
N PHE A 33 -14.25 -8.11 9.04
CA PHE A 33 -14.68 -6.79 9.47
C PHE A 33 -13.75 -5.67 8.96
N TYR A 34 -12.43 -5.84 9.10
CA TYR A 34 -11.46 -4.86 8.64
C TYR A 34 -11.31 -4.86 7.11
N VAL A 35 -11.45 -6.01 6.46
CA VAL A 35 -11.47 -6.08 4.99
C VAL A 35 -12.60 -5.23 4.42
N ASN A 36 -13.81 -5.34 5.00
CA ASN A 36 -14.96 -4.54 4.59
C ASN A 36 -14.71 -3.04 4.75
N GLN A 37 -13.98 -2.61 5.79
CA GLN A 37 -13.55 -1.22 5.94
C GLN A 37 -12.45 -0.82 4.92
N MET A 38 -11.60 -1.76 4.52
CA MET A 38 -10.53 -1.53 3.55
C MET A 38 -11.02 -1.42 2.11
N ILE A 39 -12.13 -2.07 1.74
CA ILE A 39 -12.68 -2.03 0.37
C ILE A 39 -12.89 -0.58 -0.14
N PRO A 40 -13.65 0.30 0.54
CA PRO A 40 -13.83 1.67 0.06
C PRO A 40 -12.52 2.46 0.05
N ALA A 41 -11.64 2.26 1.03
CA ALA A 41 -10.34 2.91 1.08
C ALA A 41 -9.41 2.46 -0.05
N SER A 42 -9.48 1.18 -0.45
CA SER A 42 -8.66 0.61 -1.54
C SER A 42 -8.99 1.23 -2.90
N ARG A 43 -10.23 1.70 -3.10
CA ARG A 43 -10.71 2.31 -4.34
C ARG A 43 -10.35 3.78 -4.49
N LYS A 44 -9.79 4.42 -3.45
CA LYS A 44 -9.32 5.82 -3.52
C LYS A 44 -8.10 6.02 -4.41
N ARG A 45 -7.45 4.93 -4.83
CA ARG A 45 -6.26 4.96 -5.69
C ARG A 45 -6.50 4.11 -6.94
N THR A 46 -6.03 4.60 -8.08
CA THR A 46 -5.99 3.84 -9.33
C THR A 46 -4.86 2.81 -9.30
N PRO A 47 -4.91 1.77 -10.16
CA PRO A 47 -3.79 0.86 -10.36
C PRO A 47 -2.45 1.56 -10.59
N GLN A 48 -2.41 2.59 -11.43
CA GLN A 48 -1.17 3.34 -11.70
C GLN A 48 -0.65 4.03 -10.43
N GLN A 49 -1.54 4.58 -9.60
CA GLN A 49 -1.16 5.22 -8.34
C GLN A 49 -0.60 4.22 -7.32
N TYR A 50 -1.11 2.98 -7.29
CA TYR A 50 -0.53 1.92 -6.45
C TYR A 50 0.88 1.55 -6.90
N LEU A 51 1.08 1.31 -8.20
CA LEU A 51 2.39 0.96 -8.75
C LEU A 51 3.41 2.08 -8.52
N TRP A 52 3.00 3.33 -8.76
CA TRP A 52 3.84 4.49 -8.50
C TRP A 52 4.22 4.60 -7.01
N ALA A 53 3.24 4.46 -6.10
CA ALA A 53 3.49 4.52 -4.67
C ALA A 53 4.45 3.42 -4.19
N MET A 54 4.29 2.20 -4.71
CA MET A 54 5.21 1.09 -4.41
C MET A 54 6.63 1.39 -4.89
N ASP A 55 6.81 1.86 -6.13
CA ASP A 55 8.12 2.25 -6.67
C ASP A 55 8.80 3.33 -5.80
N GLN A 56 8.06 4.36 -5.36
CA GLN A 56 8.62 5.39 -4.48
C GLN A 56 9.05 4.82 -3.12
N ILE A 57 8.27 3.89 -2.54
CA ILE A 57 8.64 3.25 -1.29
C ILE A 57 9.91 2.40 -1.46
N TYR A 58 10.00 1.59 -2.51
CA TYR A 58 11.17 0.76 -2.80
C TYR A 58 12.44 1.58 -3.02
N ARG A 59 12.36 2.67 -3.79
CA ARG A 59 13.50 3.58 -4.00
C ARG A 59 13.98 4.20 -2.71
N THR A 60 13.06 4.65 -1.86
CA THR A 60 13.39 5.22 -0.55
C THR A 60 14.00 4.17 0.37
N GLU A 61 13.45 2.97 0.41
CA GLU A 61 14.00 1.87 1.21
C GLU A 61 15.42 1.50 0.77
N TYR A 62 15.66 1.41 -0.55
CA TYR A 62 16.99 1.16 -1.09
C TYR A 62 17.98 2.26 -0.69
N ALA A 63 17.59 3.53 -0.78
CA ALA A 63 18.42 4.66 -0.39
C ALA A 63 18.79 4.61 1.10
N LEU A 64 17.81 4.33 1.96
CA LEU A 64 18.00 4.16 3.41
C LEU A 64 18.97 3.01 3.71
N LYS A 65 18.78 1.83 3.11
CA LYS A 65 19.64 0.66 3.32
C LYS A 65 21.07 0.86 2.80
N SER A 66 21.22 1.66 1.75
CA SER A 66 22.53 1.94 1.14
C SER A 66 23.28 3.12 1.79
N GLY A 67 22.72 3.73 2.83
CA GLY A 67 23.30 4.93 3.46
C GLY A 67 23.31 6.17 2.54
N ARG A 68 22.46 6.19 1.50
CA ARG A 68 22.42 7.26 0.50
C ARG A 68 21.46 8.36 0.91
N GLY A 69 21.98 9.38 1.58
CA GLY A 69 21.22 10.57 1.99
C GLY A 69 20.75 10.50 3.45
N GLU A 70 20.23 11.62 3.94
CA GLU A 70 19.82 11.76 5.33
C GLU A 70 18.45 11.07 5.55
N PRO A 71 18.33 10.12 6.50
CA PRO A 71 17.14 9.30 6.67
C PRO A 71 15.83 10.08 6.87
N ARG A 72 15.85 11.14 7.70
CA ARG A 72 14.64 11.94 7.99
C ARG A 72 14.14 12.62 6.73
N THR A 73 15.02 13.18 5.93
CA THR A 73 14.71 13.86 4.66
C THR A 73 14.12 12.89 3.65
N LEU A 74 14.68 11.69 3.52
CA LEU A 74 14.15 10.65 2.62
C LEU A 74 12.72 10.24 3.01
N VAL A 75 12.48 10.02 4.31
CA VAL A 75 11.15 9.66 4.82
C VAL A 75 10.15 10.81 4.64
N GLN A 76 10.53 12.05 4.94
CA GLN A 76 9.66 13.22 4.76
C GLN A 76 9.26 13.41 3.28
N LYS A 77 10.23 13.30 2.36
CA LYS A 77 9.96 13.36 0.92
C LYS A 77 9.01 12.25 0.47
N LEU A 78 9.18 11.04 1.00
CA LEU A 78 8.27 9.92 0.69
C LEU A 78 6.85 10.21 1.19
N ILE A 79 6.69 10.68 2.44
CA ILE A 79 5.38 11.02 3.01
C ILE A 79 4.68 12.08 2.16
N TYR A 80 5.38 13.16 1.79
CA TYR A 80 4.84 14.21 0.94
C TYR A 80 4.36 13.67 -0.41
N LYS A 81 5.19 12.85 -1.09
CA LYS A 81 4.84 12.20 -2.35
C LYS A 81 3.61 11.30 -2.23
N LEU A 82 3.47 10.52 -1.17
CA LEU A 82 2.36 9.58 -1.02
C LEU A 82 1.04 10.24 -0.56
N SER A 83 1.12 11.50 -0.11
CA SER A 83 -0.01 12.29 0.39
C SER A 83 -0.53 13.32 -0.61
N SER A 84 0.22 13.57 -1.69
CA SER A 84 -0.19 14.40 -2.84
C SER A 84 -0.97 13.58 -3.86
#